data_AF-A0A9D6RDY0-F1
#
_entry.id   AF-A0A9D6RDY0-F1
#
_cell.length_a   1.000
_cell.length_b   1.000
_cell.length_c   1.000
_cell.angle_alpha   90.00
_cell.angle_beta   90.00
_cell.angle_gamma   90.00
#
_symmetry.space_group_name_H-M   'P 1'
#
loop_
_entity.id
_entity.type
_entity.pdbx_description
1 polymer ?
#
loop_
_entity_poly.entity_id
_entity_poly.type
_entity_poly.pdbx_seq_one_letter_code
_entity_poly.pdbx_strand_id
1 'polypeptide(L)'
;MTVFHNNNARFVLEEESDLSAPENDAGDNFDSHFGLYQTAMREVGADVSAVSEFVLFARKNGIRPALKESRLPKPSRTFMGTTFGFIDSGKPHVVCAALALGREKIIPEMFRALIKEMKITKENAPKFHFYLERHIHLDEDFHFPYAIRLLNELCEGDTVKVFEAEEAAKKAIEARILFWDGILSALR
;
A
#
# COMPACT_ATOMS: atom_id res chain seq x y z
N MET A 1 -2.72 0.51 30.34
CA MET A 1 -3.54 -0.20 29.33
C MET A 1 -4.20 0.74 28.30
N THR A 2 -3.86 2.04 28.27
CA THR A 2 -4.58 3.07 27.50
C THR A 2 -3.81 3.65 26.30
N VAL A 3 -2.57 3.20 26.07
CA VAL A 3 -1.72 3.68 24.94
C VAL A 3 -1.87 2.78 23.69
N PHE A 4 -2.23 1.51 23.87
CA PHE A 4 -2.31 0.52 22.79
C PHE A 4 -3.51 0.67 21.84
N HIS A 5 -4.61 1.27 22.29
CA HIS A 5 -5.77 1.51 21.44
C HIS A 5 -5.58 2.70 20.46
N ASN A 6 -4.57 3.56 20.69
CA ASN A 6 -4.39 4.77 19.88
C ASN A 6 -3.50 4.57 18.64
N ASN A 7 -2.50 3.68 18.68
CA ASN A 7 -1.53 3.60 17.58
C ASN A 7 -2.05 2.80 16.37
N ASN A 8 -2.79 1.71 16.59
CA ASN A 8 -3.41 0.97 15.48
C ASN A 8 -4.53 1.78 14.81
N ALA A 9 -5.27 2.56 15.61
CA ALA A 9 -6.26 3.50 15.09
C ALA A 9 -5.61 4.59 14.24
N ARG A 10 -4.38 5.01 14.58
CA ARG A 10 -3.63 6.01 13.82
C ARG A 10 -3.18 5.51 12.45
N PHE A 11 -2.71 4.26 12.34
CA PHE A 11 -2.36 3.67 11.04
C PHE A 11 -3.54 3.72 10.07
N VAL A 12 -4.71 3.21 10.51
CA VAL A 12 -5.93 3.22 9.68
C VAL A 12 -6.43 4.65 9.42
N LEU A 13 -6.36 5.53 10.43
CA LEU A 13 -6.77 6.92 10.26
C LEU A 13 -5.93 7.64 9.19
N GLU A 14 -4.61 7.47 9.23
CA GLU A 14 -3.71 8.12 8.27
C GLU A 14 -3.90 7.56 6.85
N GLU A 15 -4.28 6.29 6.69
CA GLU A 15 -4.63 5.72 5.38
C GLU A 15 -5.99 6.20 4.84
N GLU A 16 -7.00 6.30 5.72
CA GLU A 16 -8.39 6.61 5.34
C GLU A 16 -8.70 8.12 5.32
N SER A 17 -7.88 8.93 6.00
CA SER A 17 -8.06 10.39 6.10
C SER A 17 -6.74 11.08 6.41
N ASP A 18 -6.10 11.63 5.38
CA ASP A 18 -4.87 12.40 5.47
C ASP A 18 -5.01 13.78 4.82
N LEU A 19 -4.06 14.68 5.08
CA LEU A 19 -3.96 15.94 4.37
C LEU A 19 -3.81 15.69 2.87
N SER A 20 -4.66 16.35 2.09
CA SER A 20 -4.55 16.39 0.64
C SER A 20 -3.54 17.42 0.17
N ALA A 21 -3.10 17.30 -1.09
CA ALA A 21 -2.18 18.26 -1.68
C ALA A 21 -2.77 19.68 -1.58
N PRO A 22 -1.98 20.68 -1.14
CA PRO A 22 -2.48 22.03 -0.94
C PRO A 22 -3.05 22.59 -2.25
N GLU A 23 -4.31 23.03 -2.21
CA GLU A 23 -4.93 23.80 -3.29
C GLU A 23 -4.86 25.29 -2.94
N ASN A 24 -4.43 26.11 -3.90
CA ASN A 24 -4.18 27.55 -3.76
C ASN A 24 -5.17 28.26 -2.80
N ASP A 25 -4.72 28.50 -1.57
CA ASP A 25 -5.38 29.25 -0.50
C ASP A 25 -6.73 28.71 0.05
N ALA A 26 -7.08 27.45 -0.21
CA ALA A 26 -8.36 26.87 0.26
C ALA A 26 -8.34 26.33 1.70
N GLY A 27 -7.20 26.40 2.41
CA GLY A 27 -7.01 25.79 3.72
C GLY A 27 -6.73 24.28 3.65
N ASP A 28 -6.67 23.62 4.81
CA ASP A 28 -6.42 22.19 4.90
C ASP A 28 -7.64 21.39 4.40
N ASN A 29 -7.41 20.52 3.42
CA ASN A 29 -8.37 19.54 2.91
C ASN A 29 -7.89 18.13 3.22
N PHE A 30 -8.82 17.19 3.38
CA PHE A 30 -8.50 15.80 3.72
C PHE A 30 -9.04 14.82 2.66
N ASP A 31 -8.28 13.78 2.38
CA ASP A 31 -8.66 12.67 1.49
C ASP A 31 -8.03 11.36 1.98
N SER A 32 -8.57 10.22 1.54
CA SER A 32 -7.93 8.92 1.75
C SER A 32 -6.71 8.77 0.85
N HIS A 33 -5.75 7.93 1.22
CA HIS A 33 -4.59 7.62 0.37
C HIS A 33 -4.97 7.07 -1.00
N PHE A 34 -6.09 6.33 -1.07
CA PHE A 34 -6.64 5.89 -2.35
C PHE A 34 -7.18 7.05 -3.21
N GLY A 35 -7.80 8.05 -2.59
CA GLY A 35 -8.22 9.28 -3.25
C GLY A 35 -7.04 10.10 -3.75
N LEU A 36 -6.00 10.25 -2.91
CA LEU A 36 -4.74 10.89 -3.29
C LEU A 36 -4.09 10.16 -4.47
N TYR A 37 -4.02 8.83 -4.44
CA TYR A 37 -3.53 8.01 -5.56
C TYR A 37 -4.29 8.32 -6.85
N GLN A 38 -5.63 8.30 -6.83
CA GLN A 38 -6.40 8.56 -8.05
C GLN A 38 -6.18 9.98 -8.58
N THR A 39 -6.11 10.98 -7.69
CA THR A 39 -5.84 12.37 -8.06
C THR A 39 -4.45 12.52 -8.68
N ALA A 40 -3.44 11.93 -8.05
CA ALA A 40 -2.05 11.89 -8.51
C ALA A 40 -1.92 11.22 -9.88
N MET A 41 -2.58 10.07 -10.08
CA MET A 41 -2.59 9.35 -11.36
C MET A 41 -3.25 10.15 -12.48
N ARG A 42 -4.39 10.82 -12.21
CA ARG A 42 -5.06 11.66 -13.20
C ARG A 42 -4.20 12.85 -13.63
N GLU A 43 -3.49 13.48 -12.70
CA GLU A 43 -2.62 14.63 -12.97
C GLU A 43 -1.52 14.29 -14.00
N VAL A 44 -0.97 13.09 -13.94
CA VAL A 44 0.03 12.60 -14.91
C VAL A 44 -0.58 11.92 -16.15
N GLY A 45 -1.91 12.04 -16.34
CA GLY A 45 -2.62 11.56 -17.53
C GLY A 45 -2.97 10.07 -17.54
N ALA A 46 -2.86 9.36 -16.42
CA ALA A 46 -3.25 7.96 -16.35
C ALA A 46 -4.78 7.80 -16.33
N ASP A 47 -5.28 6.78 -17.03
CA ASP A 47 -6.68 6.38 -16.96
C ASP A 47 -6.94 5.56 -15.68
N VAL A 48 -7.78 6.10 -14.80
CA VAL A 48 -8.16 5.47 -13.53
C VAL A 48 -9.56 4.82 -13.58
N SER A 49 -10.19 4.78 -14.75
CA SER A 49 -11.52 4.17 -14.94
C SER A 49 -11.52 2.69 -14.54
N ALA A 50 -10.51 1.93 -15.00
CA ALA A 50 -10.39 0.50 -14.71
C ALA A 50 -10.28 0.20 -13.20
N VAL A 51 -9.52 1.01 -12.47
CA VAL A 51 -9.39 0.87 -11.01
C VAL A 51 -10.71 1.23 -10.32
N SER A 52 -11.37 2.30 -10.77
CA SER A 52 -12.65 2.75 -10.23
C SER A 52 -13.75 1.70 -10.43
N GLU A 53 -13.85 1.13 -11.63
CA GLU A 53 -14.77 0.04 -11.96
C GLU A 53 -14.50 -1.20 -11.11
N PHE A 54 -13.22 -1.57 -10.93
CA PHE A 54 -12.83 -2.69 -10.09
C PHE A 54 -13.30 -2.49 -8.64
N VAL A 55 -13.10 -1.31 -8.07
CA VAL A 55 -13.53 -0.99 -6.69
C VAL A 55 -15.05 -1.04 -6.56
N LEU A 56 -15.79 -0.48 -7.53
CA LEU A 56 -17.26 -0.56 -7.55
C LEU A 56 -17.75 -2.01 -7.62
N PHE A 57 -17.12 -2.83 -8.45
CA PHE A 57 -17.45 -4.25 -8.56
C PHE A 57 -17.13 -5.00 -7.26
N ALA A 58 -15.96 -4.77 -6.65
CA ALA A 58 -15.56 -5.38 -5.39
C ALA A 58 -16.47 -4.97 -4.23
N ARG A 59 -16.92 -3.70 -4.19
CA ARG A 59 -17.89 -3.21 -3.20
C ARG A 59 -19.23 -3.93 -3.32
N LYS A 60 -19.71 -4.16 -4.56
CA LYS A 60 -21.01 -4.79 -4.82
C LYS A 60 -20.98 -6.31 -4.61
N ASN A 61 -19.93 -6.97 -5.05
CA ASN A 61 -19.88 -8.44 -5.16
C ASN A 61 -18.89 -9.08 -4.17
N GLY A 62 -18.13 -8.28 -3.43
CA GLY A 62 -17.01 -8.75 -2.63
C GLY A 62 -15.72 -8.90 -3.43
N ILE A 63 -14.59 -8.92 -2.73
CA ILE A 63 -13.27 -8.96 -3.34
C ILE A 63 -12.94 -10.30 -4.02
N ARG A 64 -13.46 -11.42 -3.50
CA ARG A 64 -13.18 -12.76 -4.06
C ARG A 64 -13.74 -12.90 -5.48
N PRO A 65 -15.00 -12.49 -5.77
CA PRO A 65 -15.48 -12.40 -7.16
C PRO A 65 -14.71 -11.37 -8.00
N ALA A 66 -14.39 -10.19 -7.46
CA ALA A 66 -13.66 -9.15 -8.19
C ALA A 66 -12.28 -9.63 -8.70
N LEU A 67 -11.56 -10.39 -7.87
CA LEU A 67 -10.27 -11.00 -8.24
C LEU A 67 -10.41 -12.11 -9.29
N LYS A 68 -11.61 -12.47 -9.75
CA LYS A 68 -11.86 -13.42 -10.86
C LYS A 68 -12.27 -12.74 -12.16
N GLU A 69 -12.51 -11.43 -12.15
CA GLU A 69 -12.88 -10.66 -13.35
C GLU A 69 -11.81 -10.75 -14.43
N SER A 70 -12.18 -11.07 -15.67
CA SER A 70 -11.23 -11.22 -16.79
C SER A 70 -10.43 -9.94 -17.10
N ARG A 71 -11.03 -8.78 -16.81
CA ARG A 71 -10.45 -7.45 -17.07
C ARG A 71 -9.32 -7.06 -16.11
N LEU A 72 -9.18 -7.73 -14.96
CA LEU A 72 -8.08 -7.47 -14.03
C LEU A 72 -6.76 -8.02 -14.60
N PRO A 73 -5.71 -7.19 -14.76
CA PRO A 73 -4.42 -7.67 -15.24
C PRO A 73 -3.89 -8.83 -14.39
N LYS A 74 -3.35 -9.85 -15.06
CA LYS A 74 -2.85 -11.07 -14.40
C LYS A 74 -1.83 -10.77 -13.29
N PRO A 75 -0.82 -9.87 -13.48
CA PRO A 75 0.12 -9.53 -12.41
C PRO A 75 -0.60 -8.97 -11.17
N SER A 76 -1.53 -8.02 -11.35
CA SER A 76 -2.32 -7.44 -10.25
C SER A 76 -3.16 -8.49 -9.54
N ARG A 77 -3.81 -9.39 -10.28
CA ARG A 77 -4.58 -10.50 -9.70
C ARG A 77 -3.73 -11.40 -8.82
N THR A 78 -2.55 -11.82 -9.32
CA THR A 78 -1.63 -12.69 -8.57
C THR A 78 -1.14 -12.00 -7.30
N PHE A 79 -0.72 -10.73 -7.41
CA PHE A 79 -0.23 -9.95 -6.27
C PHE A 79 -1.29 -9.75 -5.18
N MET A 80 -2.51 -9.37 -5.58
CA MET A 80 -3.64 -9.24 -4.66
C MET A 80 -4.05 -10.60 -4.08
N GLY A 81 -4.02 -11.67 -4.88
CA GLY A 81 -4.29 -13.03 -4.42
C GLY A 81 -3.37 -13.44 -3.26
N THR A 82 -2.07 -13.17 -3.36
CA THR A 82 -1.13 -13.39 -2.25
C THR A 82 -1.47 -12.55 -1.03
N THR A 83 -1.79 -11.27 -1.22
CA THR A 83 -2.17 -10.35 -0.13
C THR A 83 -3.37 -10.87 0.65
N PHE A 84 -4.43 -11.25 -0.07
CA PHE A 84 -5.62 -11.82 0.54
C PHE A 84 -5.41 -13.22 1.13
N GLY A 85 -4.44 -13.99 0.62
CA GLY A 85 -4.01 -15.23 1.24
C GLY A 85 -3.39 -15.03 2.62
N PHE A 86 -2.66 -13.94 2.85
CA PHE A 86 -2.19 -13.59 4.20
C PHE A 86 -3.37 -13.26 5.12
N ILE A 87 -4.34 -12.48 4.64
CA ILE A 87 -5.55 -12.13 5.40
C ILE A 87 -6.35 -13.39 5.76
N ASP A 88 -6.56 -14.28 4.79
CA ASP A 88 -7.32 -15.53 4.96
C ASP A 88 -6.65 -16.52 5.92
N SER A 89 -5.36 -16.34 6.23
CA SER A 89 -4.68 -17.18 7.22
C SER A 89 -5.28 -17.04 8.62
N GLY A 90 -5.96 -15.92 8.91
CA GLY A 90 -6.49 -15.60 10.24
C GLY A 90 -5.41 -15.36 11.29
N LYS A 91 -4.14 -15.23 10.89
CA LYS A 91 -2.98 -15.08 11.77
C LYS A 91 -2.50 -13.63 11.76
N PRO A 92 -2.71 -12.84 12.84
CA PRO A 92 -2.34 -11.44 12.85
C PRO A 92 -0.86 -11.18 12.62
N HIS A 93 0.05 -12.00 13.19
CA HIS A 93 1.50 -11.87 13.00
C HIS A 93 1.91 -12.08 11.53
N VAL A 94 1.24 -12.98 10.81
CA VAL A 94 1.46 -13.21 9.36
C VAL A 94 1.04 -11.99 8.54
N VAL A 95 -0.14 -11.44 8.82
CA VAL A 95 -0.64 -10.24 8.12
C VAL A 95 0.26 -9.03 8.41
N CYS A 96 0.61 -8.83 9.68
CA CYS A 96 1.46 -7.73 10.12
C CYS A 96 2.87 -7.83 9.49
N ALA A 97 3.47 -9.03 9.43
CA ALA A 97 4.77 -9.22 8.80
C ALA A 97 4.73 -8.91 7.28
N ALA A 98 3.70 -9.38 6.59
CA ALA A 98 3.53 -9.09 5.16
C ALA A 98 3.37 -7.59 4.87
N LEU A 99 2.69 -6.85 5.75
CA LEU A 99 2.56 -5.40 5.68
C LEU A 99 3.89 -4.70 6.00
N ALA A 100 4.41 -4.88 7.21
CA ALA A 100 5.58 -4.17 7.73
C ALA A 100 6.81 -4.38 6.85
N LEU A 101 7.11 -5.63 6.49
CA LEU A 101 8.35 -5.99 5.81
C LEU A 101 8.19 -6.05 4.28
N GLY A 102 6.97 -6.32 3.78
CA GLY A 102 6.69 -6.41 2.34
C GLY A 102 6.18 -5.11 1.70
N ARG A 103 5.78 -4.12 2.50
CA ARG A 103 5.22 -2.84 2.03
C ARG A 103 5.91 -1.66 2.70
N GLU A 104 5.69 -1.44 3.99
CA GLU A 104 6.15 -0.24 4.71
C GLU A 104 7.66 -0.05 4.61
N LYS A 105 8.43 -1.12 4.75
CA LYS A 105 9.89 -1.07 4.61
C LYS A 105 10.38 -0.70 3.20
N ILE A 106 9.62 -1.09 2.17
CA ILE A 106 10.08 -1.11 0.76
C ILE A 106 9.61 0.12 -0.02
N ILE A 107 8.40 0.61 0.27
CA ILE A 107 7.76 1.68 -0.48
C ILE A 107 8.61 2.97 -0.49
N PRO A 108 9.20 3.44 0.62
CA PRO A 108 10.04 4.65 0.62
C PRO A 108 11.19 4.61 -0.38
N GLU A 109 11.98 3.54 -0.38
CA GLU A 109 13.13 3.40 -1.29
C GLU A 109 12.68 3.30 -2.75
N MET A 110 11.59 2.56 -3.00
CA MET A 110 11.00 2.42 -4.33
C MET A 110 10.51 3.77 -4.88
N PHE A 111 9.80 4.57 -4.07
CA PHE A 111 9.30 5.89 -4.47
C PHE A 111 10.43 6.91 -4.63
N ARG A 112 11.48 6.88 -3.80
CA ARG A 112 12.68 7.69 -4.02
C ARG A 112 13.36 7.38 -5.34
N ALA A 113 13.48 6.11 -5.69
CA ALA A 113 14.03 5.70 -6.98
C ALA A 113 13.15 6.19 -8.13
N LEU A 114 11.82 6.07 -8.01
CA LEU A 114 10.89 6.59 -9.01
C LEU A 114 11.03 8.10 -9.20
N ILE A 115 11.05 8.89 -8.12
CA ILE A 115 11.20 10.34 -8.17
C ILE A 115 12.52 10.75 -8.82
N LYS A 116 13.60 10.02 -8.52
CA LYS A 116 14.93 10.31 -9.07
C LYS A 116 15.02 10.04 -10.58
N GLU A 117 14.38 8.98 -11.06
CA GLU A 117 14.49 8.53 -12.46
C GLU A 117 13.40 9.12 -13.36
N MET A 118 12.26 9.53 -12.80
CA MET A 118 11.17 10.13 -13.59
C MET A 118 11.52 11.53 -14.08
N LYS A 119 11.10 11.85 -15.30
CA LYS A 119 11.30 13.17 -15.93
C LYS A 119 10.12 14.13 -15.71
N ILE A 120 9.41 13.95 -14.59
CA ILE A 120 8.25 14.75 -14.19
C ILE A 120 8.68 15.57 -12.98
N THR A 121 8.81 16.89 -13.11
CA THR A 121 9.20 17.75 -11.99
C THR A 121 8.01 18.05 -11.07
N LYS A 122 8.27 18.59 -9.89
CA LYS A 122 7.22 18.97 -8.93
C LYS A 122 6.33 20.09 -9.47
N GLU A 123 6.87 20.95 -10.32
CA GLU A 123 6.12 21.99 -11.02
C GLU A 123 5.18 21.40 -12.09
N ASN A 124 5.58 20.30 -12.72
CA ASN A 124 4.77 19.64 -13.75
C ASN A 124 3.57 18.89 -13.14
N ALA A 125 3.77 18.26 -11.98
CA ALA A 125 2.77 17.40 -11.34
C ALA A 125 2.86 17.48 -9.80
N PRO A 126 2.44 18.60 -9.19
CA PRO A 126 2.58 18.81 -7.75
C PRO A 126 1.79 17.82 -6.90
N LYS A 127 0.61 17.38 -7.34
CA LYS A 127 -0.21 16.41 -6.59
C LYS A 127 0.40 15.00 -6.65
N PHE A 128 1.00 14.64 -7.78
CA PHE A 128 1.72 13.38 -7.95
C PHE A 128 2.97 13.32 -7.06
N HIS A 129 3.78 14.38 -7.05
CA HIS A 129 4.91 14.49 -6.13
C HIS A 129 4.46 14.45 -4.68
N PHE A 130 3.41 15.20 -4.31
CA PHE A 130 2.85 15.19 -2.97
C PHE A 130 2.47 13.78 -2.52
N TYR A 131 1.76 13.02 -3.35
CA TYR A 131 1.37 11.64 -3.04
C TYR A 131 2.58 10.74 -2.75
N LEU A 132 3.62 10.78 -3.60
CA LEU A 132 4.83 9.97 -3.42
C LEU A 132 5.64 10.39 -2.19
N GLU A 133 5.86 11.70 -2.01
CA GLU A 133 6.57 12.26 -0.85
C GLU A 133 5.83 11.95 0.46
N ARG A 134 4.49 11.98 0.46
CA ARG A 134 3.69 11.70 1.64
C ARG A 134 3.84 10.25 2.12
N HIS A 135 3.85 9.28 1.20
CA HIS A 135 4.13 7.88 1.53
C HIS A 135 5.58 7.68 1.98
N ILE A 136 6.57 8.34 1.36
CA ILE A 136 7.96 8.25 1.84
C ILE A 136 8.06 8.69 3.30
N HIS A 137 7.44 9.82 3.66
CA HIS A 137 7.48 10.36 5.01
C HIS A 137 6.68 9.52 6.01
N LEU A 138 5.45 9.12 5.68
CA LEU A 138 4.62 8.32 6.57
C LEU A 138 5.19 6.93 6.80
N ASP A 139 5.56 6.23 5.72
CA ASP A 139 5.99 4.85 5.78
C ASP A 139 7.32 4.71 6.55
N GLU A 140 8.27 5.61 6.31
CA GLU A 140 9.59 5.56 6.95
C GLU A 140 9.56 6.03 8.42
N ASP A 141 8.98 7.21 8.68
CA ASP A 141 9.10 7.85 9.99
C ASP A 141 8.07 7.33 11.01
N PHE A 142 6.93 6.80 10.53
CA PHE A 142 5.81 6.44 11.39
C PHE A 142 5.38 4.98 11.22
N HIS A 143 4.91 4.60 10.02
CA HIS A 143 4.21 3.32 9.83
C HIS A 143 5.13 2.12 10.02
N PHE A 144 6.32 2.13 9.42
CA PHE A 144 7.26 1.02 9.57
C PHE A 144 7.70 0.80 11.03
N PRO A 145 8.16 1.82 11.79
CA PRO A 145 8.45 1.66 13.21
C PRO A 145 7.28 1.12 14.04
N TYR A 146 6.05 1.58 13.78
CA TYR A 146 4.86 1.10 14.49
C TYR A 146 4.51 -0.34 14.10
N ALA A 147 4.59 -0.68 12.82
CA ALA A 147 4.30 -2.02 12.32
C ALA A 147 5.31 -3.05 12.85
N ILE A 148 6.59 -2.69 12.98
CA ILE A 148 7.60 -3.58 13.59
C ILE A 148 7.36 -3.79 15.09
N ARG A 149 6.97 -2.74 15.83
CA ARG A 149 6.59 -2.88 17.25
C ARG A 149 5.38 -3.81 17.40
N LEU A 150 4.34 -3.60 16.61
CA LEU A 150 3.16 -4.46 16.58
C LEU A 150 3.53 -5.90 16.21
N LEU A 151 4.41 -6.11 15.24
CA LEU A 151 4.83 -7.46 14.85
C LEU A 151 5.54 -8.18 16.00
N ASN A 152 6.47 -7.50 16.68
CA ASN A 152 7.16 -8.08 17.85
C ASN A 152 6.19 -8.42 18.97
N GLU A 153 5.19 -7.56 19.21
CA GLU A 153 4.12 -7.80 20.18
C GLU A 153 3.21 -8.96 19.77
N LEU A 154 2.92 -9.16 18.49
CA LEU A 154 2.09 -10.28 18.03
C LEU A 154 2.83 -11.62 18.10
N CYS A 155 4.14 -11.59 17.87
CA CYS A 155 5.01 -12.77 17.96
C CYS A 155 5.31 -13.16 19.41
N GLU A 156 5.44 -12.21 20.35
CA GLU A 156 5.69 -12.45 21.78
C GLU A 156 6.90 -13.37 22.07
N GLY A 157 7.89 -13.44 21.16
CA GLY A 157 9.02 -14.36 21.27
C GLY A 157 8.68 -15.84 21.02
N ASP A 158 7.45 -16.16 20.62
CA ASP A 158 7.06 -17.50 20.18
C ASP A 158 7.79 -17.85 18.88
N THR A 159 8.59 -18.92 18.92
CA THR A 159 9.45 -19.31 17.80
C THR A 159 8.66 -19.74 16.56
N VAL A 160 7.46 -20.30 16.73
CA VAL A 160 6.57 -20.68 15.62
C VAL A 160 6.01 -19.43 14.97
N LYS A 161 5.51 -18.47 15.75
CA LYS A 161 5.00 -17.21 15.20
C LYS A 161 6.09 -16.39 14.50
N VAL A 162 7.29 -16.34 15.07
CA VAL A 162 8.45 -15.68 14.45
C VAL A 162 8.77 -16.32 13.10
N PHE A 163 8.87 -17.65 13.05
CA PHE A 163 9.11 -18.36 11.80
C PHE A 163 8.02 -18.09 10.75
N GLU A 164 6.74 -18.15 11.15
CA GLU A 164 5.62 -17.86 10.24
C GLU A 164 5.62 -16.40 9.73
N ALA A 165 6.01 -15.44 10.58
CA ALA A 165 6.17 -14.04 10.20
C ALA A 165 7.31 -13.87 9.19
N GLU A 166 8.45 -14.53 9.40
CA GLU A 166 9.57 -14.50 8.45
C GLU A 166 9.19 -15.06 7.08
N GLU A 167 8.50 -16.21 7.05
CA GLU A 167 8.02 -16.81 5.81
C GLU A 167 6.99 -15.92 5.10
N ALA A 168 6.10 -15.27 5.85
CA ALA A 168 5.15 -14.32 5.30
C ALA A 168 5.84 -13.11 4.66
N ALA A 169 6.88 -12.57 5.31
CA ALA A 169 7.67 -11.46 4.80
C ALA A 169 8.39 -11.82 3.50
N LYS A 170 9.05 -12.99 3.45
CA LYS A 170 9.72 -13.48 2.23
C LYS A 170 8.72 -13.61 1.07
N LYS A 171 7.59 -14.27 1.32
CA LYS A 171 6.53 -14.44 0.32
C LYS A 171 5.95 -13.11 -0.16
N ALA A 172 5.82 -12.11 0.71
CA ALA A 172 5.34 -10.79 0.32
C ALA A 172 6.33 -10.07 -0.61
N ILE A 173 7.64 -10.20 -0.36
CA ILE A 173 8.70 -9.65 -1.21
C ILE A 173 8.72 -10.37 -2.56
N GLU A 174 8.69 -11.71 -2.57
CA GLU A 174 8.63 -12.51 -3.81
C GLU A 174 7.42 -12.14 -4.67
N ALA A 175 6.25 -11.96 -4.05
CA ALA A 175 5.06 -11.54 -4.76
C ALA A 175 5.21 -10.16 -5.40
N ARG A 176 5.92 -9.23 -4.73
CA ARG A 176 6.21 -7.89 -5.27
C ARG A 176 7.17 -7.95 -6.45
N ILE A 177 8.22 -8.79 -6.37
CA ILE A 177 9.14 -9.02 -7.49
C ILE A 177 8.36 -9.55 -8.70
N LEU A 178 7.57 -10.60 -8.51
CA LEU A 178 6.75 -11.19 -9.57
C LEU A 178 5.74 -10.19 -10.17
N PHE A 179 5.19 -9.30 -9.34
CA PHE A 179 4.30 -8.25 -9.80
C PHE A 179 5.00 -7.29 -10.76
N TRP A 180 6.18 -6.78 -10.39
CA TRP A 180 6.96 -5.87 -11.21
C TRP A 180 7.52 -6.54 -12.47
N ASP A 181 7.96 -7.80 -12.40
CA ASP A 181 8.34 -8.58 -13.58
C ASP A 181 7.17 -8.73 -14.56
N GLY A 182 5.97 -8.96 -14.02
CA GLY A 182 4.75 -9.05 -14.80
C GLY A 182 4.37 -7.72 -15.48
N ILE A 183 4.55 -6.59 -14.80
CA ILE A 183 4.37 -5.26 -15.39
C ILE A 183 5.40 -5.03 -16.49
N LEU A 184 6.69 -5.28 -16.23
CA LEU A 184 7.76 -5.09 -17.20
C LEU A 184 7.53 -5.94 -18.45
N SER A 185 7.04 -7.17 -18.30
CA SER A 185 6.69 -8.03 -19.41
C SER A 185 5.49 -7.54 -20.21
N ALA A 186 4.56 -6.78 -19.61
CA ALA A 186 3.39 -6.24 -20.30
C ALA A 186 3.68 -4.91 -21.04
N LEU A 187 4.80 -4.25 -20.70
CA LEU A 187 5.28 -3.03 -21.35
C LEU A 187 6.24 -3.29 -22.52
N ARG A 188 6.72 -4.53 -22.66
CA ARG A 188 7.59 -4.99 -23.75
C ARG A 188 6.76 -5.61 -24.86
#